data_AF-A0AA89RZJ8-F1
#
_entry.id   AF-A0AA89RZJ8-F1
#
_cell.length_a   1.000
_cell.length_b   1.000
_cell.length_c   1.000
_cell.angle_alpha   90.00
_cell.angle_beta   90.00
_cell.angle_gamma   90.00
#
_symmetry.space_group_name_H-M   'P 1'
#
loop_
_entity.id
_entity.type
_entity.pdbx_description
1 polymer ?
#
loop_
_entity_poly.entity_id
_entity_poly.type
_entity_poly.pdbx_seq_one_letter_code
_entity_poly.pdbx_strand_id
1 'polypeptide(L)'
;MTSSADRGSDAVWLEDFLALTLAGDTPRTEAGECAARAVRWRWLGDGLLQLEPADAALRMQSVLVSAGVHGDETAPIELLSMLVRDLARGALPLRCRLLVALGNPGAMRAGERYLDDDLNRLFGGVRTPRAASREAPRAAVLEAAAVRFFSMAGRARGARWHIDMHTAIRASVFEQFALLPHTGEPPTRTMFEWLGEARIAAVLLHTTKGNTFSHFTAASCGALACTLELGKVMPFGENDLERFAGADAAVRGLVSGRRDAPGGPLPRVFTVVDQITKQSDALELFVAKDVPNFTPFAQGTLLARDGDYRYAVRRAEERIVFPNPSVKPGLRAGLLVVETTGDTHAALA
;
A
#
# COMPACT_ATOMS: atom_id res chain seq x y z
N MET A 1 43.02 -10.77 -26.28
CA MET A 1 41.96 -11.67 -25.82
C MET A 1 41.88 -11.55 -24.30
N THR A 2 41.02 -10.68 -23.81
CA THR A 2 40.69 -10.59 -22.38
C THR A 2 39.23 -10.96 -22.25
N SER A 3 39.00 -11.98 -21.44
CA SER A 3 37.77 -12.75 -21.29
C SER A 3 36.52 -11.86 -21.19
N SER A 4 35.58 -12.10 -22.10
CA SER A 4 34.21 -11.58 -22.10
C SER A 4 33.25 -12.44 -21.28
N ALA A 5 33.75 -13.24 -20.33
CA ALA A 5 32.95 -14.14 -19.51
C ALA A 5 33.19 -13.86 -18.02
N ASP A 6 32.49 -12.86 -17.47
CA ASP A 6 32.13 -12.82 -16.04
C ASP A 6 31.06 -11.75 -15.68
N ARG A 7 30.55 -10.97 -16.62
CA ARG A 7 29.53 -9.92 -16.36
C ARG A 7 28.09 -10.43 -16.24
N GLY A 8 27.92 -11.73 -15.97
CA GLY A 8 26.60 -12.37 -15.84
C GLY A 8 26.09 -12.50 -14.40
N SER A 9 26.93 -12.25 -13.39
CA SER A 9 26.67 -12.68 -12.00
C SER A 9 26.34 -11.58 -10.99
N ASP A 10 26.62 -10.29 -11.27
CA ASP A 10 26.55 -9.24 -10.25
C ASP A 10 25.12 -8.84 -9.81
N ALA A 11 24.08 -9.25 -10.55
CA ALA A 11 22.69 -8.85 -10.29
C ALA A 11 21.70 -10.03 -10.19
N VAL A 12 22.19 -11.27 -9.97
CA VAL A 12 21.33 -12.47 -9.86
C VAL A 12 20.29 -12.34 -8.74
N TRP A 13 20.60 -11.59 -7.67
CA TRP A 13 19.69 -11.31 -6.57
C TRP A 13 18.42 -10.55 -7.00
N LEU A 14 18.41 -9.88 -8.16
CA LEU A 14 17.17 -9.29 -8.71
C LEU A 14 16.15 -10.34 -9.12
N GLU A 15 16.58 -11.59 -9.36
CA GLU A 15 15.65 -12.68 -9.64
C GLU A 15 14.88 -13.14 -8.40
N ASP A 16 15.41 -12.83 -7.21
CA ASP A 16 14.76 -13.10 -5.93
C ASP A 16 15.09 -11.98 -4.92
N PHE A 17 14.50 -10.80 -5.18
CA PHE A 17 14.70 -9.62 -4.35
C PHE A 17 14.22 -9.84 -2.91
N LEU A 18 13.18 -10.67 -2.75
CA LEU A 18 12.68 -11.07 -1.44
C LEU A 18 13.72 -11.88 -0.67
N ALA A 19 14.35 -12.89 -1.28
CA ALA A 19 15.37 -13.70 -0.60
C ALA A 19 16.54 -12.85 -0.09
N LEU A 20 17.05 -11.91 -0.91
CA LEU A 20 18.09 -10.97 -0.47
C LEU A 20 17.64 -10.17 0.76
N THR A 21 16.41 -9.65 0.72
CA THR A 21 15.83 -8.83 1.79
C THR A 21 15.62 -9.63 3.08
N LEU A 22 15.14 -10.88 2.98
CA LEU A 22 14.94 -11.76 4.13
C LEU A 22 16.26 -12.27 4.71
N ALA A 23 17.30 -12.45 3.90
CA ALA A 23 18.64 -12.77 4.38
C ALA A 23 19.28 -11.60 5.15
N GLY A 24 18.82 -10.36 4.90
CA GLY A 24 19.47 -9.15 5.43
C GLY A 24 20.80 -8.86 4.75
N ASP A 25 20.99 -9.39 3.54
CA ASP A 25 22.20 -9.27 2.76
C ASP A 25 22.24 -7.94 2.00
N THR A 26 23.45 -7.43 1.79
CA THR A 26 23.72 -6.26 0.95
C THR A 26 24.34 -6.74 -0.36
N PRO A 27 23.84 -6.30 -1.54
CA PRO A 27 24.46 -6.66 -2.80
C PRO A 27 25.90 -6.09 -2.89
N ARG A 28 26.79 -6.78 -3.59
CA ARG A 28 28.19 -6.35 -3.76
C ARG A 28 28.32 -5.00 -4.46
N THR A 29 27.37 -4.69 -5.33
CA THR A 29 27.25 -3.43 -6.05
C THR A 29 25.90 -2.79 -5.78
N GLU A 30 25.88 -1.49 -5.57
CA GLU A 30 24.65 -0.74 -5.25
C GLU A 30 23.92 -0.24 -6.50
N ALA A 31 24.54 -0.35 -7.69
CA ALA A 31 23.91 0.03 -8.95
C ALA A 31 24.46 -0.78 -10.12
N GLY A 32 23.64 -0.93 -11.16
CA GLY A 32 24.02 -1.62 -12.39
C GLY A 32 22.92 -1.58 -13.44
N GLU A 33 23.00 -2.50 -14.39
CA GLU A 33 22.04 -2.65 -15.48
C GLU A 33 21.58 -4.11 -15.57
N CYS A 34 20.35 -4.32 -16.02
CA CYS A 34 19.75 -5.64 -16.29
C CYS A 34 18.90 -5.59 -17.57
N ALA A 35 18.20 -6.69 -17.91
CA ALA A 35 17.34 -6.79 -19.10
C ALA A 35 18.04 -6.34 -20.40
N ALA A 36 19.20 -6.93 -20.71
CA ALA A 36 20.03 -6.55 -21.86
C ALA A 36 20.36 -5.04 -21.91
N ARG A 37 20.64 -4.44 -20.74
CA ARG A 37 20.94 -3.01 -20.52
C ARG A 37 19.74 -2.07 -20.75
N ALA A 38 18.52 -2.60 -20.88
CA ALA A 38 17.32 -1.79 -21.03
C ALA A 38 16.85 -1.15 -19.71
N VAL A 39 17.26 -1.70 -18.57
CA VAL A 39 16.89 -1.21 -17.23
C VAL A 39 18.14 -0.95 -16.40
N ARG A 40 18.24 0.25 -15.85
CA ARG A 40 19.19 0.59 -14.79
C ARG A 40 18.55 0.33 -13.43
N TRP A 41 19.31 -0.23 -12.51
CA TRP A 41 18.86 -0.47 -11.15
C TRP A 41 19.80 0.20 -10.14
N ARG A 42 19.24 0.56 -8.98
CA ARG A 42 19.99 1.05 -7.82
C ARG A 42 19.38 0.51 -6.55
N TRP A 43 20.16 -0.21 -5.76
CA TRP A 43 19.82 -0.61 -4.40
C TRP A 43 19.97 0.61 -3.48
N LEU A 44 18.93 0.93 -2.72
CA LEU A 44 18.88 2.13 -1.87
C LEU A 44 18.96 1.80 -0.37
N GLY A 45 18.95 0.53 -0.01
CA GLY A 45 18.87 0.04 1.35
C GLY A 45 18.05 -1.25 1.47
N ASP A 46 17.98 -1.80 2.68
CA ASP A 46 17.22 -3.01 2.99
C ASP A 46 15.76 -2.89 2.48
N GLY A 47 15.36 -3.77 1.56
CA GLY A 47 14.05 -3.77 0.91
C GLY A 47 13.76 -2.59 -0.02
N LEU A 48 14.74 -1.77 -0.42
CA LEU A 48 14.53 -0.60 -1.29
C LEU A 48 15.31 -0.71 -2.60
N LEU A 49 14.59 -0.75 -3.72
CA LEU A 49 15.15 -0.88 -5.06
C LEU A 49 14.54 0.14 -6.02
N GLN A 50 15.38 0.96 -6.65
CA GLN A 50 14.98 1.86 -7.73
C GLN A 50 15.33 1.24 -9.08
N LEU A 51 14.39 1.27 -10.03
CA LEU A 51 14.59 0.85 -11.41
C LEU A 51 14.19 1.99 -12.36
N GLU A 52 14.97 2.18 -13.43
CA GLU A 52 14.72 3.19 -14.45
C GLU A 52 15.01 2.65 -15.84
N PRO A 53 14.21 3.00 -16.87
CA PRO A 53 14.55 2.70 -18.26
C PRO A 53 15.89 3.35 -18.65
N ALA A 54 16.68 2.66 -19.47
CA ALA A 54 17.98 3.17 -19.94
C ALA A 54 17.84 4.51 -20.70
N ASP A 55 16.71 4.69 -21.36
CA ASP A 55 16.29 5.83 -22.17
C ASP A 55 15.29 6.75 -21.44
N ALA A 56 15.29 6.75 -20.10
CA ALA A 56 14.38 7.55 -19.28
C ALA A 56 14.36 9.04 -19.67
N ALA A 57 13.21 9.51 -20.16
CA ALA A 57 12.96 10.92 -20.46
C ALA A 57 12.56 11.71 -19.20
N LEU A 58 12.87 13.02 -19.19
CA LEU A 58 12.56 13.96 -18.08
C LEU A 58 11.07 14.06 -17.69
N ARG A 59 10.15 13.58 -18.53
CA ARG A 59 8.69 13.66 -18.33
C ARG A 59 8.03 12.32 -18.03
N MET A 60 8.81 11.29 -17.73
CA MET A 60 8.32 9.97 -17.40
C MET A 60 7.61 9.95 -16.03
N GLN A 61 6.56 9.13 -15.89
CA GLN A 61 5.91 8.91 -14.61
C GLN A 61 6.89 8.30 -13.60
N SER A 62 6.71 8.65 -12.33
CA SER A 62 7.38 8.01 -11.20
C SER A 62 6.35 7.24 -10.39
N VAL A 63 6.57 5.95 -10.24
CA VAL A 63 5.66 5.01 -9.58
C VAL A 63 6.40 4.40 -8.40
N LEU A 64 5.87 4.58 -7.20
CA LEU A 64 6.26 3.85 -6.00
C LEU A 64 5.28 2.69 -5.81
N VAL A 65 5.78 1.48 -5.72
CA VAL A 65 5.00 0.31 -5.31
C VAL A 65 5.61 -0.22 -4.02
N SER A 66 4.81 -0.21 -2.96
CA SER A 66 5.22 -0.72 -1.66
C SER A 66 4.37 -1.92 -1.25
N ALA A 67 4.98 -2.85 -0.52
CA ALA A 67 4.33 -4.01 0.05
C ALA A 67 5.01 -4.35 1.38
N GLY A 68 4.32 -5.07 2.25
CA GLY A 68 4.90 -5.54 3.50
C GLY A 68 5.27 -4.40 4.46
N VAL A 69 4.50 -3.31 4.45
CA VAL A 69 4.56 -2.31 5.53
C VAL A 69 4.18 -2.98 6.86
N HIS A 70 3.28 -3.96 6.81
CA HIS A 70 3.16 -5.00 7.83
C HIS A 70 3.85 -6.29 7.36
N GLY A 71 4.64 -6.92 8.23
CA GLY A 71 5.52 -8.01 7.84
C GLY A 71 4.82 -9.34 7.53
N ASP A 72 3.63 -9.55 8.08
CA ASP A 72 2.82 -10.76 7.91
C ASP A 72 1.99 -10.78 6.61
N GLU A 73 1.88 -9.65 5.92
CA GLU A 73 1.07 -9.49 4.70
C GLU A 73 1.85 -9.92 3.46
N THR A 74 2.00 -11.24 3.29
CA THR A 74 2.99 -11.83 2.37
C THR A 74 2.61 -11.86 0.90
N ALA A 75 1.33 -11.97 0.54
CA ALA A 75 0.92 -12.06 -0.88
C ALA A 75 1.42 -10.88 -1.73
N PRO A 76 1.23 -9.61 -1.30
CA PRO A 76 1.75 -8.47 -2.04
C PRO A 76 3.28 -8.41 -2.10
N ILE A 77 3.96 -8.96 -1.09
CA ILE A 77 5.43 -9.05 -1.06
C ILE A 77 5.92 -10.01 -2.15
N GLU A 78 5.26 -11.16 -2.29
CA GLU A 78 5.56 -12.16 -3.34
C GLU A 78 5.33 -11.58 -4.74
N LEU A 79 4.17 -10.95 -4.97
CA LEU A 79 3.85 -10.29 -6.25
C LEU A 79 4.88 -9.23 -6.61
N LEU A 80 5.33 -8.44 -5.64
CA LEU A 80 6.32 -7.39 -5.86
C LEU A 80 7.72 -7.97 -6.17
N SER A 81 8.11 -9.07 -5.53
CA SER A 81 9.34 -9.80 -5.88
C SER A 81 9.28 -10.38 -7.30
N MET A 82 8.13 -10.97 -7.67
CA MET A 82 7.90 -11.47 -9.04
C MET A 82 7.95 -10.35 -10.08
N LEU A 83 7.40 -9.16 -9.78
CA LEU A 83 7.50 -7.98 -10.64
C LEU A 83 8.98 -7.59 -10.86
N VAL A 84 9.79 -7.53 -9.80
CA VAL A 84 11.23 -7.20 -9.92
C VAL A 84 11.96 -8.21 -10.80
N ARG A 85 11.72 -9.51 -10.58
CA ARG A 85 12.29 -10.59 -11.40
C ARG A 85 11.94 -10.44 -12.88
N ASP A 86 10.68 -10.19 -13.19
CA ASP A 86 10.22 -10.10 -14.58
C ASP A 86 10.77 -8.85 -15.30
N LEU A 87 10.92 -7.74 -14.56
CA LEU A 87 11.61 -6.54 -15.06
C LEU A 87 13.10 -6.83 -15.30
N ALA A 88 13.78 -7.50 -14.35
CA ALA A 88 15.20 -7.78 -14.44
C ALA A 88 15.55 -8.74 -15.59
N ARG A 89 14.67 -9.70 -15.88
CA ARG A 89 14.76 -10.61 -17.02
C ARG A 89 14.34 -9.98 -18.35
N GLY A 90 13.73 -8.80 -18.33
CA GLY A 90 13.17 -8.15 -19.52
C GLY A 90 11.87 -8.78 -20.03
N ALA A 91 11.22 -9.64 -19.24
CA ALA A 91 9.93 -10.24 -19.55
C ALA A 91 8.78 -9.21 -19.45
N LEU A 92 8.97 -8.18 -18.61
CA LEU A 92 8.08 -7.02 -18.52
C LEU A 92 8.86 -5.75 -18.92
N PRO A 93 8.40 -4.95 -19.90
CA PRO A 93 9.06 -3.69 -20.21
C PRO A 93 8.82 -2.69 -19.09
N LEU A 94 9.84 -1.89 -18.74
CA LEU A 94 9.71 -0.75 -17.84
C LEU A 94 9.48 0.53 -18.65
N ARG A 95 8.43 1.29 -18.34
CA ARG A 95 8.10 2.58 -19.00
C ARG A 95 7.90 3.73 -18.02
N CYS A 96 8.16 3.50 -16.74
CA CYS A 96 8.18 4.50 -15.69
C CYS A 96 9.49 4.44 -14.90
N ARG A 97 9.79 5.49 -14.12
CA ARG A 97 10.73 5.34 -13.00
C ARG A 97 9.99 4.58 -11.91
N LEU A 98 10.59 3.51 -11.41
CA LEU A 98 9.98 2.65 -10.40
C LEU A 98 10.81 2.68 -9.11
N LEU A 99 10.15 2.89 -7.98
CA LEU A 99 10.69 2.57 -6.67
C LEU A 99 9.89 1.42 -6.09
N VAL A 100 10.57 0.33 -5.76
CA VAL A 100 10.04 -0.84 -5.07
C VAL A 100 10.43 -0.75 -3.60
N ALA A 101 9.45 -0.93 -2.70
CA ALA A 101 9.68 -0.92 -1.27
C ALA A 101 9.05 -2.12 -0.56
N LEU A 102 9.89 -2.98 0.02
CA LEU A 102 9.53 -3.96 1.04
C LEU A 102 9.60 -3.25 2.40
N GLY A 103 8.43 -2.90 2.94
CA GLY A 103 8.26 -1.86 3.95
C GLY A 103 8.94 -2.17 5.28
N ASN A 104 8.75 -3.36 5.85
CA ASN A 104 9.27 -3.74 7.16
C ASN A 104 9.99 -5.10 7.14
N PRO A 105 11.21 -5.19 6.59
CA PRO A 105 11.96 -6.46 6.51
C PRO A 105 12.17 -7.14 7.86
N GLY A 106 12.31 -6.35 8.95
CA GLY A 106 12.43 -6.88 10.30
C GLY A 106 11.19 -7.67 10.74
N ALA A 107 10.00 -7.11 10.52
CA ALA A 107 8.74 -7.79 10.81
C ALA A 107 8.48 -8.97 9.85
N MET A 108 8.86 -8.86 8.57
CA MET A 108 8.78 -9.96 7.61
C MET A 108 9.58 -11.18 8.07
N ARG A 109 10.83 -10.97 8.51
CA ARG A 109 11.69 -12.04 9.04
C ARG A 109 11.10 -12.69 10.29
N ALA A 110 10.37 -11.94 11.11
CA ALA A 110 9.68 -12.46 12.28
C ALA A 110 8.34 -13.15 11.95
N GLY A 111 7.80 -12.96 10.75
CA GLY A 111 6.45 -13.40 10.39
C GLY A 111 5.36 -12.67 11.18
N GLU A 112 5.64 -11.44 11.62
CA GLU A 112 4.76 -10.64 12.46
C GLU A 112 4.27 -9.39 11.72
N ARG A 113 3.12 -8.86 12.14
CA ARG A 113 2.58 -7.61 11.61
C ARG A 113 3.54 -6.44 11.78
N TYR A 114 4.09 -6.31 12.98
CA TYR A 114 5.10 -5.34 13.36
C TYR A 114 5.76 -5.85 14.66
N LEU A 115 6.95 -5.35 14.96
CA LEU A 115 7.74 -5.77 16.12
C LEU A 115 7.40 -4.97 17.38
N ASP A 116 7.31 -3.63 17.30
CA ASP A 116 6.98 -2.78 18.46
C ASP A 116 5.71 -1.94 18.24
N ASP A 117 5.62 -1.32 17.06
CA ASP A 117 4.50 -0.45 16.71
C ASP A 117 4.10 -0.61 15.24
N ASP A 118 2.80 -0.43 14.96
CA ASP A 118 2.27 -0.40 13.60
C ASP A 118 2.98 0.69 12.76
N LEU A 119 3.86 0.26 11.84
CA LEU A 119 4.63 1.12 10.96
C LEU A 119 3.71 2.06 10.16
N ASN A 120 2.52 1.60 9.75
CA ASN A 120 1.55 2.38 9.00
C ASN A 120 0.76 3.39 9.87
N ARG A 121 1.26 3.68 11.07
CA ARG A 121 0.82 4.76 11.96
C ARG A 121 1.93 5.76 12.30
N LEU A 122 3.14 5.55 11.78
CA LEU A 122 4.33 6.34 12.13
C LEU A 122 4.71 7.38 11.05
N PHE A 123 4.06 7.35 9.89
CA PHE A 123 4.33 8.30 8.80
C PHE A 123 3.72 9.68 9.07
N GLY A 124 4.26 10.72 8.43
CA GLY A 124 3.81 12.11 8.57
C GLY A 124 4.44 12.85 9.75
N GLY A 125 5.57 12.36 10.27
CA GLY A 125 6.33 13.03 11.32
C GLY A 125 5.65 13.00 12.68
N VAL A 126 5.16 11.83 13.13
CA VAL A 126 4.69 11.63 14.51
C VAL A 126 5.85 11.96 15.47
N ARG A 127 5.79 13.16 16.07
CA ARG A 127 6.90 13.78 16.84
C ARG A 127 7.09 13.23 18.24
N THR A 128 6.32 12.24 18.68
CA THR A 128 6.57 11.59 19.96
C THR A 128 7.62 10.50 19.75
N PRO A 129 8.88 10.71 20.20
CA PRO A 129 9.85 9.64 20.20
C PRO A 129 9.31 8.51 21.07
N ARG A 130 8.84 7.43 20.43
CA ARG A 130 8.80 6.13 21.09
C ARG A 130 10.24 5.66 21.09
N ALA A 131 11.01 6.08 22.09
CA ALA A 131 12.47 5.95 22.13
C ALA A 131 13.00 4.50 21.97
N ALA A 132 12.10 3.51 21.97
CA ALA A 132 12.39 2.08 21.77
C ALA A 132 11.77 1.47 20.50
N SER A 133 11.02 2.22 19.68
CA SER A 133 10.35 1.65 18.49
C SER A 133 11.35 1.35 17.37
N ARG A 134 11.44 0.08 16.96
CA ARG A 134 12.22 -0.36 15.80
C ARG A 134 11.63 0.13 14.47
N GLU A 135 10.33 0.37 14.42
CA GLU A 135 9.65 0.87 13.21
C GLU A 135 9.84 2.37 12.97
N ALA A 136 10.02 3.20 14.00
CA ALA A 136 10.13 4.64 13.82
C ALA A 136 11.31 5.07 12.94
N PRO A 137 12.55 4.56 13.11
CA PRO A 137 13.64 4.80 12.16
C PRO A 137 13.33 4.28 10.76
N ARG A 138 12.62 3.14 10.64
CA ARG A 138 12.24 2.59 9.35
C ARG A 138 11.27 3.50 8.60
N ALA A 139 10.27 4.06 9.28
CA ALA A 139 9.37 5.06 8.71
C ALA A 139 10.16 6.23 8.11
N ALA A 140 11.11 6.79 8.86
CA ALA A 140 11.95 7.91 8.39
C ALA A 140 12.78 7.54 7.14
N VAL A 141 13.32 6.31 7.07
CA VAL A 141 14.03 5.80 5.88
C VAL A 141 13.10 5.76 4.66
N LEU A 142 11.89 5.22 4.82
CA LEU A 142 10.90 5.13 3.75
C LEU A 142 10.42 6.51 3.28
N GLU A 143 10.16 7.43 4.21
CA GLU A 143 9.81 8.82 3.91
C GLU A 143 10.91 9.52 3.11
N ALA A 144 12.17 9.42 3.56
CA ALA A 144 13.31 10.02 2.88
C ALA A 144 13.52 9.43 1.47
N ALA A 145 13.33 8.12 1.31
CA ALA A 145 13.39 7.46 0.00
C ALA A 145 12.29 7.96 -0.94
N ALA A 146 11.04 8.05 -0.47
CA ALA A 146 9.92 8.53 -1.26
C ALA A 146 10.09 10.01 -1.67
N VAL A 147 10.49 10.88 -0.73
CA VAL A 147 10.75 12.30 -1.01
C VAL A 147 11.84 12.47 -2.06
N ARG A 148 12.97 11.77 -1.91
CA ARG A 148 14.07 11.80 -2.89
C ARG A 148 13.64 11.25 -4.25
N PHE A 149 12.84 10.19 -4.27
CA PHE A 149 12.37 9.57 -5.51
C PHE A 149 11.43 10.50 -6.28
N PHE A 150 10.45 11.11 -5.60
CA PHE A 150 9.46 11.99 -6.22
C PHE A 150 9.95 13.42 -6.47
N SER A 151 11.02 13.89 -5.83
CA SER A 151 11.60 15.21 -6.13
C SER A 151 12.09 15.33 -7.57
N MET A 152 12.50 14.20 -8.16
CA MET A 152 12.93 14.08 -9.56
C MET A 152 11.76 13.94 -10.55
N ALA A 153 10.53 13.75 -10.07
CA ALA A 153 9.36 13.55 -10.91
C ALA A 153 8.74 14.88 -11.35
N GLY A 154 8.13 14.88 -12.54
CA GLY A 154 7.33 16.00 -13.03
C GLY A 154 6.26 16.44 -12.01
N ARG A 155 5.88 17.72 -12.08
CA ARG A 155 4.87 18.32 -11.20
C ARG A 155 3.43 18.22 -11.74
N ALA A 156 3.25 17.67 -12.94
CA ALA A 156 1.92 17.48 -13.51
C ALA A 156 1.10 16.48 -12.67
N ARG A 157 -0.21 16.72 -12.55
CA ARG A 157 -1.14 15.79 -11.89
C ARG A 157 -1.07 14.42 -12.60
N GLY A 158 -0.90 13.35 -11.83
CA GLY A 158 -0.72 11.99 -12.38
C GLY A 158 0.70 11.63 -12.84
N ALA A 159 1.70 12.49 -12.60
CA ALA A 159 3.11 12.16 -12.81
C ALA A 159 3.71 11.29 -11.68
N ARG A 160 3.04 11.23 -10.52
CA ARG A 160 3.51 10.58 -9.30
C ARG A 160 2.43 9.63 -8.81
N TRP A 161 2.78 8.35 -8.65
CA TRP A 161 1.87 7.31 -8.18
C TRP A 161 2.47 6.58 -6.99
N HIS A 162 1.63 6.25 -6.01
CA HIS A 162 2.02 5.36 -4.92
C HIS A 162 0.94 4.30 -4.68
N ILE A 163 1.28 3.05 -4.94
CA ILE A 163 0.43 1.90 -4.64
C ILE A 163 1.02 1.17 -3.43
N ASP A 164 0.35 1.27 -2.29
CA ASP A 164 0.72 0.62 -1.03
C ASP A 164 -0.14 -0.65 -0.87
N MET A 165 0.42 -1.83 -1.11
CA MET A 165 -0.33 -3.08 -1.18
C MET A 165 -0.27 -3.85 0.14
N HIS A 166 -1.46 -4.12 0.68
CA HIS A 166 -1.72 -4.76 1.98
C HIS A 166 -2.64 -5.97 1.80
N THR A 167 -2.73 -6.78 2.85
CA THR A 167 -3.80 -7.78 3.03
C THR A 167 -4.47 -7.58 4.39
N ALA A 168 -5.76 -7.86 4.45
CA ALA A 168 -6.53 -7.74 5.67
C ALA A 168 -6.43 -9.01 6.54
N ILE A 169 -6.40 -8.82 7.86
CA ILE A 169 -6.54 -9.92 8.84
C ILE A 169 -7.98 -10.45 8.85
N ARG A 170 -8.96 -9.58 8.54
CA ARG A 170 -10.39 -9.87 8.64
C ARG A 170 -11.00 -10.15 7.27
N ALA A 171 -12.04 -10.98 7.28
CA ALA A 171 -12.95 -11.08 6.14
C ALA A 171 -13.58 -9.72 5.81
N SER A 172 -14.08 -9.58 4.58
CA SER A 172 -14.73 -8.36 4.11
C SER A 172 -15.90 -8.72 3.21
N VAL A 173 -16.98 -7.93 3.29
CA VAL A 173 -18.08 -7.99 2.31
C VAL A 173 -17.56 -7.66 0.91
N PHE A 174 -16.58 -6.77 0.81
CA PHE A 174 -15.82 -6.50 -0.41
C PHE A 174 -14.42 -7.07 -0.24
N GLU A 175 -14.18 -8.26 -0.78
CA GLU A 175 -12.92 -8.98 -0.59
C GLU A 175 -11.70 -8.10 -0.87
N GLN A 176 -11.76 -7.34 -1.97
CA GLN A 176 -10.74 -6.39 -2.39
C GLN A 176 -11.29 -4.98 -2.36
N PHE A 177 -10.62 -4.11 -1.62
CA PHE A 177 -10.99 -2.70 -1.51
C PHE A 177 -9.75 -1.82 -1.41
N ALA A 178 -9.91 -0.53 -1.70
CA ALA A 178 -8.85 0.44 -1.57
C ALA A 178 -9.21 1.54 -0.58
N LEU A 179 -8.20 2.16 0.00
CA LEU A 179 -8.32 3.37 0.81
C LEU A 179 -7.64 4.52 0.09
N LEU A 180 -8.36 5.62 -0.08
CA LEU A 180 -7.79 6.87 -0.57
C LEU A 180 -7.57 7.85 0.59
N PRO A 181 -6.35 8.41 0.72
CA PRO A 181 -6.04 9.33 1.80
C PRO A 181 -6.71 10.68 1.60
N HIS A 182 -7.00 11.37 2.71
CA HIS A 182 -7.50 12.74 2.66
C HIS A 182 -6.35 13.73 2.43
N THR A 183 -6.36 14.40 1.28
CA THR A 183 -5.38 15.47 0.94
C THR A 183 -5.99 16.87 0.93
N GLY A 184 -7.30 16.98 1.13
CA GLY A 184 -8.07 18.23 0.92
C GLY A 184 -8.51 18.45 -0.52
N GLU A 185 -7.99 17.66 -1.47
CA GLU A 185 -8.38 17.70 -2.88
C GLU A 185 -9.38 16.58 -3.21
N PRO A 186 -10.29 16.77 -4.18
CA PRO A 186 -11.19 15.71 -4.63
C PRO A 186 -10.41 14.57 -5.29
N PRO A 187 -10.87 13.31 -5.17
CA PRO A 187 -10.28 12.18 -5.87
C PRO A 187 -10.26 12.37 -7.39
N THR A 188 -9.31 11.73 -8.06
CA THR A 188 -9.18 11.81 -9.53
C THR A 188 -9.91 10.67 -10.22
N ARG A 189 -10.51 10.97 -11.38
CA ARG A 189 -11.04 9.94 -12.31
C ARG A 189 -9.96 8.91 -12.67
N THR A 190 -8.74 9.35 -12.93
CA THR A 190 -7.61 8.46 -13.26
C THR A 190 -7.33 7.42 -12.19
N MET A 191 -7.42 7.77 -10.90
CA MET A 191 -7.24 6.79 -9.81
C MET A 191 -8.40 5.79 -9.81
N PHE A 192 -9.64 6.25 -9.99
CA PHE A 192 -10.83 5.40 -10.01
C PHE A 192 -10.87 4.44 -11.20
N GLU A 193 -10.46 4.88 -12.39
CA GLU A 193 -10.34 4.04 -13.58
C GLU A 193 -9.27 2.95 -13.37
N TRP A 194 -8.11 3.32 -12.82
CA TRP A 194 -7.06 2.36 -12.49
C TRP A 194 -7.51 1.33 -11.43
N LEU A 195 -8.28 1.75 -10.42
CA LEU A 195 -8.86 0.83 -9.42
C LEU A 195 -9.88 -0.12 -10.06
N GLY A 196 -10.63 0.33 -11.06
CA GLY A 196 -11.51 -0.52 -11.86
C GLY A 196 -10.73 -1.56 -12.67
N GLU A 197 -9.64 -1.16 -13.34
CA GLU A 197 -8.71 -2.08 -14.03
C GLU A 197 -8.12 -3.12 -13.08
N ALA A 198 -7.78 -2.70 -11.85
CA ALA A 198 -7.30 -3.56 -10.78
C ALA A 198 -8.37 -4.49 -10.19
N ARG A 199 -9.62 -4.42 -10.68
CA ARG A 199 -10.79 -5.18 -10.20
C ARG A 199 -11.12 -4.95 -8.72
N ILE A 200 -10.79 -3.77 -8.21
CA ILE A 200 -11.12 -3.39 -6.84
C ILE A 200 -12.63 -3.14 -6.74
N ALA A 201 -13.31 -3.81 -5.82
CA ALA A 201 -14.76 -3.77 -5.72
C ALA A 201 -15.28 -2.52 -4.99
N ALA A 202 -14.52 -2.02 -4.02
CA ALA A 202 -14.91 -0.89 -3.19
C ALA A 202 -13.74 0.05 -2.88
N VAL A 203 -14.05 1.32 -2.69
CA VAL A 203 -13.11 2.37 -2.29
C VAL A 203 -13.64 3.06 -1.05
N LEU A 204 -12.77 3.22 -0.06
CA LEU A 204 -13.01 3.98 1.15
C LEU A 204 -12.27 5.32 1.07
N LEU A 205 -13.01 6.42 1.12
CA LEU A 205 -12.49 7.78 1.12
C LEU A 205 -12.30 8.27 2.55
N HIS A 206 -11.06 8.60 2.92
CA HIS A 206 -10.81 9.29 4.17
C HIS A 206 -11.25 10.76 4.11
N THR A 207 -11.83 11.23 5.21
CA THR A 207 -12.26 12.62 5.40
C THR A 207 -11.36 13.40 6.35
N THR A 208 -10.37 12.72 6.95
CA THR A 208 -9.38 13.31 7.86
C THR A 208 -7.98 12.84 7.50
N LYS A 209 -6.98 13.64 7.88
CA LYS A 209 -5.56 13.30 7.71
C LYS A 209 -5.21 12.04 8.49
N GLY A 210 -4.32 11.23 7.92
CA GLY A 210 -3.85 9.98 8.51
C GLY A 210 -2.33 9.92 8.60
N ASN A 211 -1.83 8.89 9.26
CA ASN A 211 -0.39 8.65 9.43
C ASN A 211 0.07 7.39 8.65
N THR A 212 -0.59 7.12 7.52
CA THR A 212 -0.24 6.00 6.63
C THR A 212 0.80 6.42 5.61
N PHE A 213 1.50 5.45 5.03
CA PHE A 213 2.49 5.73 4.00
C PHE A 213 1.85 6.35 2.74
N SER A 214 0.68 5.80 2.33
CA SER A 214 -0.13 6.35 1.26
C SER A 214 -0.53 7.81 1.51
N HIS A 215 -0.97 8.16 2.72
CA HIS A 215 -1.25 9.56 3.08
C HIS A 215 0.00 10.44 3.01
N PHE A 216 1.13 10.01 3.59
CA PHE A 216 2.38 10.78 3.56
C PHE A 216 2.77 11.13 2.12
N THR A 217 2.83 10.14 1.23
CA THR A 217 3.20 10.41 -0.17
C THR A 217 2.20 11.29 -0.91
N ALA A 218 0.91 11.17 -0.62
CA ALA A 218 -0.11 12.03 -1.20
C ALA A 218 0.05 13.49 -0.74
N ALA A 219 0.16 13.69 0.58
CA ALA A 219 0.22 15.01 1.20
C ALA A 219 1.58 15.71 1.01
N SER A 220 2.69 14.99 1.16
CA SER A 220 4.05 15.55 1.15
C SER A 220 4.72 15.45 -0.22
N CYS A 221 4.33 14.49 -1.07
CA CYS A 221 4.93 14.29 -2.39
C CYS A 221 3.97 14.57 -3.54
N GLY A 222 2.68 14.86 -3.29
CA GLY A 222 1.69 15.09 -4.34
C GLY A 222 1.42 13.86 -5.21
N ALA A 223 1.59 12.66 -4.66
CA ALA A 223 1.32 11.41 -5.37
C ALA A 223 -0.19 11.13 -5.45
N LEU A 224 -0.62 10.54 -6.57
CA LEU A 224 -1.86 9.77 -6.60
C LEU A 224 -1.60 8.47 -5.81
N ALA A 225 -2.07 8.43 -4.57
CA ALA A 225 -1.76 7.35 -3.66
C ALA A 225 -3.01 6.59 -3.23
N CYS A 226 -2.88 5.28 -3.07
CA CYS A 226 -3.89 4.43 -2.45
C CYS A 226 -3.22 3.35 -1.60
N THR A 227 -3.93 2.89 -0.57
CA THR A 227 -3.65 1.61 0.08
C THR A 227 -4.61 0.58 -0.50
N LEU A 228 -4.11 -0.55 -1.00
CA LEU A 228 -4.93 -1.67 -1.46
C LEU A 228 -5.01 -2.73 -0.38
N GLU A 229 -6.21 -3.24 -0.10
CA GLU A 229 -6.46 -4.38 0.78
C GLU A 229 -6.88 -5.55 -0.11
N LEU A 230 -5.95 -6.45 -0.40
CA LEU A 230 -6.09 -7.39 -1.51
C LEU A 230 -6.76 -8.73 -1.15
N GLY A 231 -6.98 -9.00 0.13
CA GLY A 231 -7.61 -10.22 0.60
C GLY A 231 -7.11 -10.61 1.98
N LYS A 232 -7.12 -11.89 2.30
CA LYS A 232 -6.74 -12.41 3.63
C LYS A 232 -5.22 -12.61 3.73
N VAL A 233 -4.65 -12.26 4.88
CA VAL A 233 -3.27 -12.59 5.25
C VAL A 233 -3.02 -14.10 5.30
N MET A 234 -1.93 -14.57 4.67
CA MET A 234 -1.43 -15.94 4.72
C MET A 234 0.11 -15.93 4.84
N PRO A 235 0.74 -17.01 5.32
CA PRO A 235 2.20 -17.15 5.28
C PRO A 235 2.79 -17.17 3.87
N PHE A 236 4.09 -16.94 3.74
CA PHE A 236 4.81 -17.08 2.47
C PHE A 236 4.62 -18.49 1.90
N GLY A 237 4.39 -18.57 0.58
CA GLY A 237 4.15 -19.82 -0.15
C GLY A 237 2.73 -20.40 -0.02
N GLU A 238 1.89 -19.83 0.84
CA GLU A 238 0.51 -20.29 1.06
C GLU A 238 -0.55 -19.37 0.41
N ASN A 239 -0.11 -18.30 -0.26
CA ASN A 239 -1.01 -17.39 -0.97
C ASN A 239 -1.51 -18.00 -2.28
N ASP A 240 -2.83 -17.99 -2.46
CA ASP A 240 -3.43 -18.19 -3.78
C ASP A 240 -3.32 -16.88 -4.59
N LEU A 241 -2.24 -16.76 -5.37
CA LEU A 241 -1.93 -15.54 -6.11
C LEU A 241 -2.93 -15.23 -7.24
N GLU A 242 -3.71 -16.21 -7.70
CA GLU A 242 -4.73 -16.00 -8.75
C GLU A 242 -5.83 -15.03 -8.27
N ARG A 243 -6.13 -15.02 -6.97
CA ARG A 243 -7.09 -14.08 -6.37
C ARG A 243 -6.66 -12.63 -6.50
N PHE A 244 -5.36 -12.37 -6.61
CA PHE A 244 -4.79 -11.02 -6.72
C PHE A 244 -4.43 -10.63 -8.15
N ALA A 245 -4.74 -11.49 -9.14
CA ALA A 245 -4.32 -11.30 -10.54
C ALA A 245 -4.80 -9.97 -11.15
N GLY A 246 -5.96 -9.45 -10.74
CA GLY A 246 -6.45 -8.14 -11.17
C GLY A 246 -5.53 -7.00 -10.74
N ALA A 247 -5.20 -6.95 -9.45
CA ALA A 247 -4.30 -5.94 -8.89
C ALA A 247 -2.87 -6.06 -9.43
N ASP A 248 -2.33 -7.28 -9.52
CA ASP A 248 -1.01 -7.54 -10.11
C ASP A 248 -0.95 -7.07 -11.57
N ALA A 249 -1.94 -7.42 -12.39
CA ALA A 249 -2.02 -6.99 -13.78
C ALA A 249 -2.09 -5.46 -13.91
N ALA A 250 -2.86 -4.77 -13.06
CA ALA A 250 -2.96 -3.31 -13.08
C ALA A 250 -1.67 -2.61 -12.65
N VAL A 251 -0.94 -3.14 -11.64
CA VAL A 251 0.39 -2.63 -11.26
C VAL A 251 1.38 -2.84 -12.39
N ARG A 252 1.41 -4.04 -13.00
CA ARG A 252 2.27 -4.35 -14.15
C ARG A 252 1.93 -3.48 -15.36
N GLY A 253 0.65 -3.19 -15.60
CA GLY A 253 0.17 -2.27 -16.64
C GLY A 253 0.70 -0.85 -16.42
N LEU A 254 0.55 -0.35 -15.19
CA LEU A 254 1.05 0.97 -14.78
C LEU A 254 2.57 1.11 -14.96
N VAL A 255 3.34 0.08 -14.58
CA VAL A 255 4.81 0.06 -14.68
C VAL A 255 5.29 -0.07 -16.13
N SER A 256 4.57 -0.86 -16.93
CA SER A 256 4.91 -1.13 -18.33
C SER A 256 4.34 -0.13 -19.33
N GLY A 257 3.53 0.83 -18.87
CA GLY A 257 2.85 1.80 -19.73
C GLY A 257 1.79 1.18 -20.65
N ARG A 258 1.41 -0.08 -20.41
CA ARG A 258 0.35 -0.76 -21.17
C ARG A 258 -1.00 -0.20 -20.75
N ARG A 259 -1.81 0.20 -21.72
CA ARG A 259 -3.19 0.71 -21.54
C ARG A 259 -4.25 -0.21 -22.16
N ASP A 260 -3.84 -1.41 -22.59
CA ASP A 260 -4.64 -2.26 -23.47
C ASP A 260 -5.65 -3.15 -22.73
N ALA A 261 -5.72 -3.07 -21.39
CA ALA A 261 -6.74 -3.78 -20.64
C ALA A 261 -8.10 -3.10 -20.86
N PRO A 262 -9.18 -3.83 -21.22
CA PRO A 262 -10.51 -3.25 -21.19
C PRO A 262 -10.78 -2.75 -19.77
N GLY A 263 -11.12 -1.46 -19.64
CA GLY A 263 -11.37 -0.85 -18.34
C GLY A 263 -12.42 -1.62 -17.54
N GLY A 264 -12.23 -1.71 -16.23
CA GLY A 264 -13.22 -2.29 -15.32
C GLY A 264 -14.30 -1.27 -14.90
N PRO A 265 -15.42 -1.74 -14.33
CA PRO A 265 -16.39 -0.84 -13.72
C PRO A 265 -15.74 -0.04 -12.59
N LEU A 266 -16.19 1.20 -12.39
CA LEU A 266 -15.74 2.00 -11.25
C LEU A 266 -16.17 1.33 -9.93
N PRO A 267 -15.31 1.31 -8.90
CA PRO A 267 -15.64 0.71 -7.61
C PRO A 267 -16.79 1.43 -6.91
N ARG A 268 -17.51 0.71 -6.04
CA ARG A 268 -18.43 1.30 -5.08
C ARG A 268 -17.66 2.22 -4.13
N VAL A 269 -18.27 3.32 -3.72
CA VAL A 269 -17.59 4.33 -2.90
C VAL A 269 -18.21 4.43 -1.53
N PHE A 270 -17.37 4.38 -0.51
CA PHE A 270 -17.72 4.57 0.87
C PHE A 270 -16.93 5.75 1.44
N THR A 271 -17.61 6.68 2.09
CA THR A 271 -16.96 7.82 2.74
C THR A 271 -16.90 7.60 4.25
N VAL A 272 -15.73 7.83 4.86
CA VAL A 272 -15.58 7.79 6.31
C VAL A 272 -16.36 8.93 6.95
N VAL A 273 -17.29 8.57 7.83
CA VAL A 273 -18.15 9.52 8.53
C VAL A 273 -17.85 9.65 10.00
N ASP A 274 -17.20 8.66 10.60
CA ASP A 274 -16.68 8.72 11.97
C ASP A 274 -15.68 7.58 12.23
N GLN A 275 -15.14 7.55 13.45
CA GLN A 275 -14.30 6.50 13.96
C GLN A 275 -14.63 6.18 15.43
N ILE A 276 -14.44 4.91 15.81
CA ILE A 276 -14.40 4.49 17.21
C ILE A 276 -12.95 4.64 17.67
N THR A 277 -12.72 5.43 18.73
CA THR A 277 -11.39 5.63 19.31
C THR A 277 -11.35 4.95 20.68
N LYS A 278 -10.35 4.11 20.92
CA LYS A 278 -10.14 3.50 22.24
C LYS A 278 -9.65 4.57 23.21
N GLN A 279 -10.40 4.84 24.26
CA GLN A 279 -10.05 5.82 25.29
C GLN A 279 -9.36 5.14 26.48
N SER A 280 -9.75 3.91 26.81
CA SER A 280 -9.19 3.12 27.90
C SER A 280 -9.18 1.62 27.58
N ASP A 281 -8.67 0.81 28.50
CA ASP A 281 -8.72 -0.65 28.39
C ASP A 281 -10.12 -1.23 28.62
N ALA A 282 -11.11 -0.40 28.98
CA ALA A 282 -12.51 -0.79 29.14
C ALA A 282 -13.32 -0.74 27.82
N LEU A 283 -12.69 -0.48 26.67
CA LEU A 283 -13.39 -0.48 25.38
C LEU A 283 -14.04 -1.84 25.09
N GLU A 284 -15.35 -1.82 24.95
CA GLU A 284 -16.16 -2.92 24.43
C GLU A 284 -16.66 -2.58 23.03
N LEU A 285 -16.45 -3.48 22.07
CA LEU A 285 -17.07 -3.43 20.76
C LEU A 285 -18.23 -4.43 20.71
N PHE A 286 -19.45 -3.94 20.47
CA PHE A 286 -20.66 -4.75 20.38
C PHE A 286 -20.88 -5.29 18.97
N VAL A 287 -19.83 -5.89 18.41
CA VAL A 287 -19.85 -6.58 17.11
C VAL A 287 -19.25 -7.97 17.27
N ALA A 288 -19.59 -8.90 16.39
CA ALA A 288 -19.00 -10.23 16.41
C ALA A 288 -17.47 -10.15 16.28
N LYS A 289 -16.73 -11.02 16.98
CA LYS A 289 -15.27 -11.02 16.98
C LYS A 289 -14.68 -11.18 15.58
N ASP A 290 -15.40 -11.86 14.69
CA ASP A 290 -15.07 -12.17 13.30
C ASP A 290 -15.88 -11.34 12.28
N VAL A 291 -16.53 -10.25 12.73
CA VAL A 291 -17.35 -9.40 11.86
C VAL A 291 -16.57 -8.98 10.60
N PRO A 292 -17.12 -9.20 9.40
CA PRO A 292 -16.48 -8.76 8.17
C PRO A 292 -16.41 -7.23 8.07
N ASN A 293 -15.36 -6.72 7.43
CA ASN A 293 -15.33 -5.33 6.98
C ASN A 293 -16.55 -5.03 6.09
N PHE A 294 -17.05 -3.81 6.18
CA PHE A 294 -18.23 -3.30 5.50
C PHE A 294 -19.57 -3.97 5.89
N THR A 295 -19.62 -4.62 7.06
CA THR A 295 -20.88 -5.11 7.64
C THR A 295 -21.80 -3.94 7.99
N PRO A 296 -23.06 -3.91 7.50
CA PRO A 296 -24.00 -2.83 7.75
C PRO A 296 -24.68 -2.95 9.12
N PHE A 297 -24.97 -1.79 9.71
CA PHE A 297 -25.73 -1.66 10.95
C PHE A 297 -26.78 -0.56 10.81
N ALA A 298 -27.98 -0.83 11.31
CA ALA A 298 -29.09 0.12 11.27
C ALA A 298 -28.94 1.21 12.34
N GLN A 299 -29.58 2.36 12.09
CA GLN A 299 -29.67 3.47 13.03
C GLN A 299 -30.03 3.01 14.46
N GLY A 300 -29.36 3.57 15.46
CA GLY A 300 -29.58 3.25 16.87
C GLY A 300 -28.82 2.03 17.37
N THR A 301 -28.23 1.19 16.49
CA THR A 301 -27.41 0.07 16.93
C THR A 301 -26.19 0.57 17.71
N LEU A 302 -26.00 0.11 18.93
CA LEU A 302 -24.83 0.40 19.75
C LEU A 302 -23.65 -0.45 19.26
N LEU A 303 -22.55 0.18 18.84
CA LEU A 303 -21.35 -0.49 18.32
C LEU A 303 -20.18 -0.48 19.30
N ALA A 304 -20.08 0.52 20.17
CA ALA A 304 -18.98 0.61 21.12
C ALA A 304 -19.38 1.30 22.43
N ARG A 305 -18.71 0.92 23.52
CA ARG A 305 -18.72 1.59 24.83
C ARG A 305 -17.31 1.65 25.41
N ASP A 306 -16.93 2.78 25.99
CA ASP A 306 -15.68 2.93 26.73
C ASP A 306 -15.91 3.94 27.88
N GLY A 307 -16.22 3.45 29.08
CA GLY A 307 -16.75 4.28 30.16
C GLY A 307 -18.06 4.98 29.75
N ASP A 308 -18.05 6.32 29.77
CA ASP A 308 -19.20 7.15 29.36
C ASP A 308 -19.31 7.31 27.83
N TYR A 309 -18.23 7.05 27.09
CA TYR A 309 -18.26 7.10 25.63
C TYR A 309 -19.14 5.97 25.08
N ARG A 310 -20.04 6.32 24.17
CA ARG A 310 -20.88 5.38 23.43
C ARG A 310 -20.92 5.76 21.97
N TYR A 311 -20.71 4.77 21.09
CA TYR A 311 -20.97 4.93 19.66
C TYR A 311 -22.23 4.17 19.29
N ALA A 312 -23.30 4.88 18.95
CA ALA A 312 -24.48 4.33 18.31
C ALA A 312 -24.57 4.84 16.87
N VAL A 313 -25.01 3.98 15.95
CA VAL A 313 -25.20 4.34 14.54
C VAL A 313 -26.16 5.52 14.43
N ARG A 314 -25.73 6.62 13.78
CA ARG A 314 -26.51 7.86 13.71
C ARG A 314 -27.32 7.99 12.42
N ARG A 315 -26.83 7.42 11.33
CA ARG A 315 -27.48 7.44 10.00
C ARG A 315 -28.36 6.22 9.81
N ALA A 316 -29.17 6.20 8.74
CA ALA A 316 -30.04 5.08 8.42
C ALA A 316 -29.27 3.74 8.35
N GLU A 317 -28.10 3.75 7.71
CA GLU A 317 -27.13 2.66 7.68
C GLU A 317 -25.72 3.24 7.81
N GLU A 318 -24.91 2.64 8.69
CA GLU A 318 -23.44 2.81 8.70
C GLU A 318 -22.79 1.43 8.63
N ARG A 319 -21.60 1.35 8.03
CA ARG A 319 -20.83 0.10 7.93
C ARG A 319 -19.54 0.21 8.71
N ILE A 320 -19.16 -0.86 9.41
CA ILE A 320 -17.91 -0.89 10.17
C ILE A 320 -16.74 -1.37 9.30
N VAL A 321 -15.58 -0.75 9.43
CA VAL A 321 -14.34 -1.15 8.75
C VAL A 321 -13.17 -1.14 9.75
N PHE A 322 -12.31 -2.14 9.68
CA PHE A 322 -11.18 -2.38 10.58
C PHE A 322 -11.51 -2.39 12.09
N PRO A 323 -12.51 -3.16 12.55
CA PRO A 323 -12.77 -3.30 13.98
C PRO A 323 -11.60 -3.99 14.68
N ASN A 324 -10.97 -3.30 15.63
CA ASN A 324 -9.86 -3.82 16.42
C ASN A 324 -9.89 -3.26 17.85
N PRO A 325 -10.44 -4.00 18.83
CA PRO A 325 -10.48 -3.57 20.22
C PRO A 325 -9.09 -3.64 20.90
N SER A 326 -8.14 -4.38 20.32
CA SER A 326 -6.81 -4.65 20.88
C SER A 326 -5.80 -3.54 20.64
N VAL A 327 -6.19 -2.44 19.98
CA VAL A 327 -5.30 -1.28 19.82
C VAL A 327 -4.94 -0.66 21.17
N LYS A 328 -3.85 0.12 21.21
CA LYS A 328 -3.48 0.90 22.41
C LYS A 328 -4.49 2.05 22.62
N PRO A 329 -4.75 2.49 23.87
CA PRO A 329 -5.52 3.71 24.12
C PRO A 329 -5.00 4.92 23.32
N GLY A 330 -5.92 5.78 22.89
CA GLY A 330 -5.66 6.89 21.97
C GLY A 330 -5.65 6.51 20.49
N LEU A 331 -5.73 5.22 20.14
CA LEU A 331 -5.76 4.75 18.77
C LEU A 331 -7.18 4.40 18.31
N ARG A 332 -7.36 4.41 16.99
CA ARG A 332 -8.61 4.05 16.33
C ARG A 332 -8.86 2.55 16.42
N ALA A 333 -10.03 2.18 16.95
CA ALA A 333 -10.52 0.81 17.05
C ALA A 333 -11.55 0.44 15.97
N GLY A 334 -11.99 1.39 15.14
CA GLY A 334 -12.85 1.10 13.98
C GLY A 334 -13.19 2.36 13.19
N LEU A 335 -13.55 2.20 11.93
CA LEU A 335 -14.08 3.25 11.05
C LEU A 335 -15.56 2.99 10.78
N LEU A 336 -16.33 4.06 10.68
CA LEU A 336 -17.71 4.02 10.22
C LEU A 336 -17.80 4.72 8.87
N VAL A 337 -18.45 4.05 7.94
CA VAL A 337 -18.57 4.53 6.57
C VAL A 337 -20.02 4.49 6.09
N VAL A 338 -20.32 5.35 5.13
CA VAL A 338 -21.59 5.33 4.37
C VAL A 338 -21.31 5.25 2.89
N GLU A 339 -22.22 4.65 2.15
CA GLU A 339 -22.10 4.60 0.70
C GLU A 339 -22.38 5.96 0.07
N THR A 340 -21.47 6.40 -0.79
CA THR A 340 -21.52 7.68 -1.51
C THR A 340 -21.21 7.49 -3.00
N THR A 341 -21.48 6.29 -3.54
CA THR A 341 -21.15 5.89 -4.91
C THR A 341 -21.69 6.88 -5.95
N GLY A 342 -23.00 7.19 -5.89
CA GLY A 342 -23.65 8.07 -6.87
C GLY A 342 -23.05 9.47 -6.89
N ASP A 343 -22.96 10.13 -5.72
CA ASP A 343 -22.41 11.48 -5.59
C ASP A 343 -20.95 11.55 -6.04
N THR A 344 -20.16 10.53 -5.67
CA THR A 344 -18.74 10.50 -6.04
C THR A 344 -18.57 10.30 -7.54
N HIS A 345 -19.28 9.34 -8.15
CA HIS A 345 -19.17 9.08 -9.58
C HIS A 345 -19.65 10.28 -10.41
N ALA A 346 -20.69 10.99 -9.94
CA ALA A 346 -21.13 12.23 -10.57
C ALA A 346 -20.06 13.34 -10.51
N ALA A 347 -19.32 13.46 -9.41
CA ALA A 347 -18.22 14.41 -9.27
C ALA A 347 -16.96 14.04 -10.07
N LEU A 348 -16.86 12.80 -10.56
CA LEU A 348 -15.77 12.32 -11.42
C LEU A 348 -16.05 12.47 -12.92
N ALA A 349 -17.29 12.81 -13.31
CA ALA A 349 -17.71 12.99 -14.70
C ALA A 349 -17.20 14.31 -15.29
#